data_AF-A0A7S2XQU5-F1
#
_entry.id   AF-A0A7S2XQU5-F1
#
_cell.length_a   1.000
_cell.length_b   1.000
_cell.length_c   1.000
_cell.angle_alpha   90.00
_cell.angle_beta   90.00
_cell.angle_gamma   90.00
#
_symmetry.space_group_name_H-M   'P 1'
#
loop_
_entity.id
_entity.type
_entity.pdbx_description
1 polymer ?
#
loop_
_entity_poly.entity_id
_entity_poly.type
_entity_poly.pdbx_seq_one_letter_code
_entity_poly.pdbx_strand_id
1 'polypeptide(L)'
;GFDFTDGPGLVSMKLARAISKQMNLSEIPSVFQIRYGGMIERNNGGNSDSHLCKGVLLVDPTEDDKYIISFRRSMLKIRLSDGDWIRHMNNKLGIVDYSKRIVGKLNQQLICLLSANIPHEELLHIQDV
;
A
#
# COMPACT_ATOMS: atom_id res chain seq x y z
N GLY A 1 -21.41 5.54 -6.79
CA GLY A 1 -20.37 6.59 -6.81
C GLY A 1 -19.04 5.96 -7.11
N PHE A 2 -18.11 6.70 -7.71
CA PHE A 2 -16.73 6.24 -7.93
C PHE A 2 -15.93 6.37 -6.64
N ASP A 3 -15.15 5.34 -6.29
CA ASP A 3 -14.18 5.41 -5.19
C ASP A 3 -12.83 5.82 -5.77
N PHE A 4 -12.49 7.10 -5.61
CA PHE A 4 -11.20 7.66 -6.04
C PHE A 4 -10.03 7.24 -5.14
N THR A 5 -10.32 6.49 -4.08
CA THR A 5 -9.36 6.03 -3.07
C THR A 5 -9.49 4.52 -2.84
N ASP A 6 -9.68 3.75 -3.92
CA ASP A 6 -9.72 2.29 -3.81
C ASP A 6 -8.31 1.71 -3.54
N GLY A 7 -8.08 1.23 -2.32
CA GLY A 7 -6.88 0.50 -1.96
C GLY A 7 -5.81 1.24 -1.13
N PRO A 8 -5.76 2.59 -1.02
CA PRO A 8 -4.88 3.27 -0.08
C PRO A 8 -5.46 3.44 1.32
N GLY A 9 -4.63 3.14 2.32
CA GLY A 9 -4.78 3.51 3.73
C GLY A 9 -3.66 4.42 4.18
N LEU A 10 -3.61 4.74 5.48
CA LEU A 10 -2.56 5.53 6.09
C LEU A 10 -1.78 4.71 7.13
N VAL A 11 -0.50 5.02 7.30
CA VAL A 11 0.35 4.53 8.38
C VAL A 11 1.03 5.71 9.06
N SER A 12 1.09 5.71 10.38
CA SER A 12 1.79 6.78 11.11
C SER A 12 3.28 6.79 10.78
N MET A 13 3.90 7.97 10.84
CA MET A 13 5.34 8.13 10.64
C MET A 13 6.15 7.27 11.63
N LYS A 14 5.71 7.21 12.90
CA LYS A 14 6.34 6.38 13.93
C LYS A 14 6.33 4.89 13.60
N LEU A 15 5.23 4.38 13.05
CA LEU A 15 5.14 2.99 12.62
C LEU A 15 5.95 2.75 11.35
N ALA A 16 5.94 3.68 10.40
CA ALA A 16 6.77 3.61 9.19
C ALA A 16 8.27 3.54 9.52
N ARG A 17 8.74 4.33 10.50
CA ARG A 17 10.12 4.26 11.03
C ARG A 17 10.43 2.88 11.61
N ALA A 18 9.52 2.33 12.41
CA ALA A 18 9.70 1.01 13.01
C ALA A 18 9.75 -0.12 11.97
N ILE A 19 8.86 -0.09 10.97
CA ILE A 19 8.86 -1.03 9.84
C ILE A 19 10.18 -0.92 9.08
N SER A 20 10.62 0.30 8.75
CA SER A 20 11.87 0.53 8.01
C SER A 20 13.10 0.02 8.77
N LYS A 21 13.14 0.24 10.08
CA LYS A 21 14.18 -0.31 10.97
C LYS A 21 14.15 -1.83 11.00
N GLN A 22 12.98 -2.45 11.12
CA GLN A 22 12.83 -3.90 11.13
C GLN A 22 13.24 -4.54 9.80
N MET A 23 13.00 -3.85 8.68
CA MET A 23 13.37 -4.29 7.34
C MET A 23 14.80 -3.89 6.92
N ASN A 24 15.57 -3.25 7.81
CA ASN A 24 16.92 -2.73 7.54
C ASN A 24 17.01 -1.84 6.28
N LEU A 25 16.03 -0.93 6.11
CA LEU A 25 16.01 0.00 4.98
C LEU A 25 16.90 1.22 5.27
N SER A 26 17.58 1.72 4.23
CA SER A 26 18.43 2.93 4.32
C SER A 26 17.63 4.22 4.49
N GLU A 27 16.40 4.23 3.98
CA GLU A 27 15.47 5.36 4.02
C GLU A 27 14.09 4.85 4.41
N ILE A 28 13.22 5.76 4.86
CA ILE A 28 11.83 5.45 5.19
C ILE A 28 11.00 5.58 3.90
N PRO A 29 10.43 4.48 3.36
CA PRO A 29 9.56 4.56 2.21
C PRO A 29 8.31 5.40 2.50
N SER A 30 7.87 6.21 1.54
CA SER A 30 6.62 6.97 1.64
C SER A 30 5.38 6.10 1.46
N VAL A 31 5.51 4.91 0.87
CA VAL A 31 4.41 3.99 0.62
C VAL A 31 4.84 2.55 0.87
N PHE A 32 3.97 1.75 1.49
CA PHE A 32 4.16 0.32 1.69
C PHE A 32 3.00 -0.46 1.05
N GLN A 33 3.29 -1.48 0.25
CA GLN A 33 2.28 -2.46 -0.16
C GLN A 33 2.15 -3.53 0.90
N ILE A 34 0.92 -3.79 1.36
CA ILE A 34 0.70 -4.63 2.54
C ILE A 34 -0.28 -5.78 2.32
N ARG A 35 -0.17 -6.75 3.23
CA ARG A 35 -1.23 -7.66 3.64
C ARG A 35 -1.37 -7.54 5.15
N TYR A 36 -2.59 -7.40 5.64
CA TYR A 36 -2.84 -7.38 7.08
C TYR A 36 -3.90 -8.40 7.42
N GLY A 37 -3.64 -9.24 8.43
CA GLY A 37 -4.64 -10.10 9.04
C GLY A 37 -4.80 -9.69 10.49
N GLY A 38 -6.01 -9.40 10.93
CA GLY A 38 -6.23 -9.03 12.33
C GLY A 38 -7.50 -8.26 12.57
N MET A 39 -7.66 -7.82 13.81
CA MET A 39 -8.83 -7.11 14.29
C MET A 39 -8.79 -5.64 13.88
N ILE A 40 -9.89 -5.14 13.34
CA ILE A 40 -10.00 -3.74 12.92
C ILE A 40 -11.11 -3.07 13.70
N GLU A 41 -10.74 -2.01 14.40
CA GLU A 41 -11.67 -1.14 15.11
C GLU A 41 -12.28 -0.11 14.14
N ARG A 42 -13.56 0.15 14.30
CA ARG A 42 -14.26 1.17 13.50
C ARG A 42 -14.34 2.47 14.29
N ASN A 43 -13.91 3.58 13.68
CA ASN A 43 -13.89 4.91 14.29
C ASN A 43 -15.24 5.39 14.87
N ASN A 44 -16.36 4.78 14.50
CA ASN A 44 -17.71 5.18 14.95
C ASN A 44 -18.24 4.36 16.14
N GLY A 45 -17.38 3.73 16.94
CA GLY A 45 -17.81 2.89 18.07
C GLY A 45 -18.55 1.63 17.66
N GLY A 46 -18.41 1.21 16.40
CA GLY A 46 -18.96 -0.05 15.90
C GLY A 46 -18.11 -1.24 16.33
N ASN A 47 -18.71 -2.44 16.30
CA ASN A 47 -18.01 -3.68 16.62
C ASN A 47 -16.71 -3.83 15.83
N SER A 48 -15.66 -4.24 16.54
CA SER A 48 -14.39 -4.65 15.94
C SER A 48 -14.58 -5.97 15.21
N ASP A 49 -14.06 -6.05 13.99
CA ASP A 49 -14.18 -7.24 13.15
C ASP A 49 -12.81 -7.63 12.60
N SER A 50 -12.52 -8.92 12.62
CA SER A 50 -11.29 -9.46 12.03
C SER A 50 -11.39 -9.52 10.51
N HIS A 51 -10.38 -9.00 9.81
CA HIS A 51 -10.34 -8.96 8.35
C HIS A 51 -8.97 -9.32 7.80
N LEU A 52 -8.98 -9.94 6.62
CA LEU A 52 -7.83 -9.96 5.73
C LEU A 52 -7.89 -8.75 4.81
N CYS A 53 -6.86 -7.94 4.87
CA CYS A 53 -6.75 -6.67 4.18
C CYS A 53 -5.62 -6.68 3.16
N LYS A 54 -5.86 -5.99 2.05
CA LYS A 54 -4.90 -5.78 0.97
C LYS A 54 -4.98 -4.34 0.50
N GLY A 55 -3.82 -3.73 0.30
CA GLY A 55 -3.73 -2.41 -0.29
C GLY A 55 -2.34 -1.83 -0.16
N VAL A 56 -2.29 -0.50 -0.20
CA VAL A 56 -1.09 0.29 0.06
C VAL A 56 -1.32 1.17 1.28
N LEU A 57 -0.27 1.46 2.04
CA LEU A 57 -0.28 2.41 3.15
C LEU A 57 0.62 3.57 2.78
N LEU A 58 0.03 4.77 2.75
CA LEU A 58 0.76 6.03 2.60
C LEU A 58 1.22 6.47 3.99
N VAL A 59 2.47 6.92 4.11
CA VAL A 59 2.97 7.47 5.37
C VAL A 59 2.31 8.83 5.61
N ASP A 60 1.62 8.96 6.74
CA ASP A 60 1.07 10.22 7.21
C ASP A 60 2.15 11.00 7.98
N PRO A 61 2.63 12.13 7.47
CA PRO A 61 3.65 12.93 8.15
C PRO A 61 3.11 13.69 9.36
N THR A 62 1.78 13.77 9.53
CA THR A 62 1.14 14.54 10.61
C THR A 62 0.95 13.75 11.90
N GLU A 63 0.97 12.41 11.83
CA GLU A 63 0.85 11.52 12.98
C GLU A 63 2.19 10.80 13.23
N ASP A 64 2.95 11.29 14.21
CA ASP A 64 4.26 10.75 14.61
C ASP A 64 4.29 10.25 16.06
N ASP A 65 3.15 10.24 16.77
CA ASP A 65 3.12 9.92 18.19
C ASP A 65 2.72 8.47 18.46
N LYS A 66 1.84 7.91 17.63
CA LYS A 66 1.25 6.58 17.84
C LYS A 66 1.67 5.57 16.79
N TYR A 67 1.54 4.28 17.12
CA TYR A 67 1.65 3.19 16.15
C TYR A 67 0.28 2.87 15.58
N ILE A 68 -0.12 3.54 14.49
CA ILE A 68 -1.46 3.37 13.93
C ILE A 68 -1.43 3.08 12.43
N ILE A 69 -2.44 2.33 11.99
CA ILE A 69 -2.77 2.09 10.60
C ILE A 69 -4.25 2.41 10.43
N SER A 70 -4.58 3.15 9.39
CA SER A 70 -5.96 3.42 9.00
C SER A 70 -6.30 2.68 7.71
N PHE A 71 -7.34 1.86 7.75
CA PHE A 71 -7.82 1.09 6.61
C PHE A 71 -9.09 1.70 6.03
N ARG A 72 -9.20 1.70 4.70
CA ARG A 72 -10.45 2.01 4.00
C ARG A 72 -11.28 0.74 3.78
N ARG A 73 -12.60 0.92 3.61
CA ARG A 73 -13.53 -0.18 3.35
C ARG A 73 -13.11 -1.03 2.14
N SER A 74 -12.58 -0.41 1.10
CA SER A 74 -12.18 -1.11 -0.12
C SER A 74 -10.96 -2.05 0.10
N MET A 75 -10.17 -1.83 1.17
CA MET A 75 -9.03 -2.68 1.51
C MET A 75 -9.45 -3.97 2.21
N LEU A 76 -10.65 -4.03 2.78
CA LEU A 76 -11.18 -5.17 3.53
C LEU A 76 -11.67 -6.23 2.54
N LYS A 77 -10.93 -7.33 2.35
CA LYS A 77 -11.22 -8.32 1.31
C LYS A 77 -12.03 -9.51 1.82
N ILE A 78 -11.66 -10.04 2.97
CA ILE A 78 -12.32 -11.21 3.57
C ILE A 78 -12.58 -10.89 5.03
N ARG A 79 -13.82 -11.07 5.48
CA ARG A 79 -14.16 -11.07 6.90
C ARG A 79 -13.77 -12.43 7.47
N LEU A 80 -13.01 -12.44 8.55
CA LEU A 80 -12.54 -13.68 9.16
C LEU A 80 -13.54 -14.10 10.24
N SER A 81 -14.05 -15.33 10.13
CA SER A 81 -14.92 -15.99 11.12
C SER A 81 -14.13 -16.98 11.96
N ASP A 82 -14.45 -17.09 13.25
CA ASP A 82 -13.71 -17.88 14.25
C ASP A 82 -13.20 -19.23 13.73
N GLY A 83 -11.88 -19.42 13.78
CA GLY A 83 -11.17 -20.61 13.34
C GLY A 83 -9.67 -20.53 13.63
N ASP A 84 -8.98 -21.68 13.65
CA ASP A 84 -7.57 -21.78 14.09
C ASP A 84 -6.61 -20.89 13.30
N TRP A 85 -6.87 -20.68 12.01
CA TRP A 85 -6.07 -19.83 11.13
C TRP A 85 -6.11 -18.34 11.53
N ILE A 86 -7.18 -17.87 12.16
CA ILE A 86 -7.28 -16.50 12.70
C ILE A 86 -6.30 -16.30 13.85
N ARG A 87 -6.14 -17.31 14.72
CA ARG A 87 -5.19 -17.24 15.84
C ARG A 87 -3.75 -17.06 15.34
N HIS A 88 -3.40 -17.70 14.22
CA HIS A 88 -2.08 -17.56 13.61
C HIS A 88 -1.87 -16.23 12.86
N MET A 89 -2.94 -15.66 12.30
CA MET A 89 -2.93 -14.39 11.58
C MET A 89 -3.12 -13.18 12.51
N ASN A 90 -3.40 -13.38 13.80
CA ASN A 90 -3.84 -12.33 14.71
C ASN A 90 -2.86 -11.14 14.75
N ASN A 91 -3.31 -9.99 14.24
CA ASN A 91 -2.61 -8.71 14.19
C ASN A 91 -1.24 -8.76 13.51
N LYS A 92 -1.13 -9.49 12.39
CA LYS A 92 0.09 -9.55 11.59
C LYS A 92 0.02 -8.61 10.39
N LEU A 93 1.00 -7.71 10.31
CA LEU A 93 1.27 -6.88 9.14
C LEU A 93 2.39 -7.52 8.32
N GLY A 94 2.07 -7.96 7.11
CA GLY A 94 3.02 -8.38 6.10
C GLY A 94 3.31 -7.25 5.13
N ILE A 95 4.58 -6.87 4.99
CA ILE A 95 5.03 -5.96 3.94
C ILE A 95 5.36 -6.78 2.70
N VAL A 96 4.69 -6.47 1.59
CA VAL A 96 4.88 -7.13 0.30
C VAL A 96 5.95 -6.43 -0.52
N ASP A 97 5.86 -5.10 -0.58
CA ASP A 97 6.83 -4.24 -1.25
C ASP A 97 6.73 -2.81 -0.68
N TYR A 98 7.59 -1.91 -1.13
CA TYR A 98 7.64 -0.53 -0.68
C TYR A 98 8.13 0.41 -1.78
N SER A 99 7.80 1.69 -1.68
CA SER A 99 8.21 2.71 -2.64
C SER A 99 9.74 2.83 -2.69
N LYS A 100 10.29 2.76 -3.91
CA LYS A 100 11.72 2.90 -4.20
C LYS A 100 11.88 3.78 -5.42
N ARG A 101 12.98 4.54 -5.51
CA ARG A 101 13.35 5.25 -6.73
C ARG A 101 13.84 4.25 -7.76
N ILE A 102 13.18 4.20 -8.91
CA ILE A 102 13.56 3.36 -10.06
C ILE A 102 13.43 4.22 -11.31
N VAL A 103 14.39 4.10 -12.23
CA VAL A 103 14.29 4.71 -13.57
C VAL A 103 13.27 3.90 -14.37
N GLY A 104 12.16 4.55 -14.73
CA GLY A 104 11.13 3.94 -15.57
C GLY A 104 11.53 3.98 -17.04
N LYS A 105 11.16 2.94 -17.79
CA LYS A 105 11.26 2.89 -19.26
C LYS A 105 9.88 2.66 -19.85
N LEU A 106 9.66 3.15 -21.07
CA LEU A 106 8.45 2.84 -21.81
C LEU A 106 8.56 1.40 -22.31
N ASN A 107 7.58 0.59 -21.96
CA ASN A 107 7.44 -0.72 -22.57
C ASN A 107 6.79 -0.59 -23.96
N GLN A 108 6.88 -1.67 -24.74
CA GLN A 108 6.35 -1.69 -26.11
C GLN A 108 4.86 -1.35 -26.18
N GLN A 109 4.08 -1.73 -25.18
CA GLN A 109 2.65 -1.46 -25.12
C GLN A 109 2.37 0.05 -25.00
N LEU A 110 3.10 0.75 -24.13
CA LEU A 110 3.00 2.20 -23.99
C LEU A 110 3.48 2.90 -25.27
N ILE A 111 4.59 2.45 -25.87
CA ILE A 111 5.09 3.01 -27.13
C ILE A 111 4.04 2.87 -28.22
N CYS A 112 3.43 1.70 -28.38
CA CYS A 112 2.39 1.45 -29.37
C CYS A 112 1.16 2.35 -29.14
N LEU A 113 0.70 2.48 -27.90
CA LEU A 113 -0.42 3.34 -27.54
C LEU A 113 -0.13 4.82 -27.84
N LEU A 114 1.05 5.30 -27.47
CA LEU A 114 1.47 6.69 -27.66
C LEU A 114 1.74 7.01 -29.14
N SER A 115 2.18 6.02 -29.91
CA SER A 115 2.45 6.15 -31.36
C SER A 115 1.21 6.55 -32.17
N ALA A 116 0.01 6.48 -31.60
CA ALA A 116 -1.21 7.00 -32.21
C ALA A 116 -1.20 8.53 -32.37
N ASN A 117 -0.47 9.25 -31.52
CA ASN A 117 -0.45 10.72 -31.51
C ASN A 117 0.97 11.31 -31.43
N ILE A 118 1.99 10.50 -31.14
CA ILE A 118 3.39 10.93 -30.98
C ILE A 118 4.25 10.15 -31.99
N PRO A 119 5.13 10.79 -32.77
CA PRO A 119 6.03 10.09 -33.68
C PRO A 119 6.90 9.05 -32.97
N HIS A 120 7.07 7.89 -33.59
CA HIS A 120 7.79 6.77 -32.99
C HIS A 120 9.26 7.10 -32.66
N GLU A 121 9.92 7.89 -33.51
CA GLU A 121 11.31 8.30 -33.32
C GLU A 121 11.53 9.14 -32.04
N GLU A 122 10.59 10.04 -31.72
CA GLU A 122 10.62 10.84 -30.49
C GLU A 122 10.49 9.95 -29.25
N LEU A 123 9.64 8.92 -29.32
CA LEU A 123 9.46 7.97 -28.22
C LEU A 123 10.73 7.15 -27.98
N LEU A 124 11.45 6.76 -29.04
CA LEU A 124 12.73 6.07 -28.93
C LEU A 124 13.83 6.98 -28.36
N HIS A 125 13.91 8.23 -28.81
CA HIS A 125 14.90 9.18 -28.31
C HIS A 125 14.77 9.42 -26.79
N ILE A 126 13.55 9.46 -26.26
CA ILE A 126 13.30 9.58 -24.81
C ILE A 126 13.71 8.31 -24.03
N GLN A 127 13.84 7.15 -24.69
CA GLN A 127 14.31 5.90 -24.05
C GLN A 127 15.83 5.80 -23.90
N ASP A 128 16.60 6.62 -24.64
CA ASP A 128 18.06 6.58 -24.68
C ASP A 128 18.74 7.47 -23.62
N VAL A 129 17.95 8.16 -22.78
CA VAL A 129 18.37 8.99 -21.65
C VAL A 129 18.39 8.19 -20.34
#